data_AF-A0A524B7L1-F1
#
_entry.id   AF-A0A524B7L1-F1
#
_cell.length_a   1.000
_cell.length_b   1.000
_cell.length_c   1.000
_cell.angle_alpha   90.00
_cell.angle_beta   90.00
_cell.angle_gamma   90.00
#
_symmetry.space_group_name_H-M   'P 1'
#
loop_
_entity.id
_entity.type
_entity.pdbx_description
1 polymer ?
#
loop_
_entity_poly.entity_id
_entity_poly.type
_entity_poly.pdbx_seq_one_letter_code
_entity_poly.pdbx_strand_id
1 'polypeptide(L)'
;MAELTGLPVYELDKLYWDERLVVMTPDEWVNRQSIVVANDRWILDGDLGPNDVMEPRLIRADTIVIVDIHVVKCVIRVLRRGARRRDFWIWMLSWARIYRPQILQDVRKYAPAANLVILKTSGEVSRWLDRFDET
;
A
#
# COMPACT_ATOMS: atom_id res chain seq x y z
N MET A 1 -10.38 -4.33 8.06
CA MET A 1 -10.49 -3.36 6.96
C MET A 1 -11.84 -3.46 6.28
N ALA A 2 -12.21 -4.59 5.65
CA ALA A 2 -13.51 -4.71 4.97
C ALA A 2 -14.69 -4.53 5.92
N GLU A 3 -14.64 -5.20 7.07
CA GLU A 3 -15.65 -5.13 8.12
C GLU A 3 -15.74 -3.72 8.78
N LEU A 4 -14.60 -3.05 8.93
CA LEU A 4 -14.52 -1.72 9.56
C LEU A 4 -14.95 -0.59 8.62
N THR A 5 -14.80 -0.74 7.31
CA THR A 5 -15.03 0.36 6.34
C THR A 5 -16.29 0.16 5.49
N GLY A 6 -16.87 -1.04 5.49
CA GLY A 6 -17.95 -1.41 4.56
C GLY A 6 -17.53 -1.43 3.08
N LEU A 7 -16.23 -1.34 2.78
CA LEU A 7 -15.69 -1.34 1.43
C LEU A 7 -15.13 -2.72 1.04
N PRO A 8 -15.27 -3.13 -0.24
CA PRO A 8 -14.56 -4.28 -0.76
C PRO A 8 -13.04 -4.07 -0.65
N VAL A 9 -12.34 -4.99 0.04
CA VAL A 9 -10.89 -4.93 0.19
C VAL A 9 -10.24 -5.96 -0.72
N TYR A 10 -9.29 -5.48 -1.53
CA TYR A 10 -8.46 -6.27 -2.41
C TYR A 10 -7.01 -6.15 -1.96
N GLU A 11 -6.42 -7.28 -1.56
CA GLU A 11 -4.99 -7.33 -1.23
C GLU A 11 -4.16 -7.42 -2.52
N LEU A 12 -3.25 -6.46 -2.72
CA LEU A 12 -2.43 -6.37 -3.94
C LEU A 12 -1.61 -7.64 -4.17
N ASP A 13 -1.02 -8.22 -3.12
CA ASP A 13 -0.24 -9.45 -3.24
C ASP A 13 -1.07 -10.62 -3.77
N LYS A 14 -2.30 -10.80 -3.26
CA LYS A 14 -3.23 -11.85 -3.75
C LYS A 14 -3.73 -11.58 -5.16
N LEU A 15 -3.89 -10.30 -5.50
CA LEU A 15 -4.32 -9.89 -6.83
C LEU A 15 -3.21 -10.05 -7.87
N TYR A 16 -1.96 -9.79 -7.48
CA TYR A 16 -0.78 -9.88 -8.34
C TYR A 16 -0.31 -11.33 -8.52
N TRP A 17 -0.19 -12.08 -7.42
CA TRP A 17 0.24 -13.47 -7.44
C TRP A 17 -0.98 -14.40 -7.44
N ASP A 18 -1.37 -14.88 -8.62
CA ASP A 18 -2.33 -15.99 -8.75
C ASP A 18 -1.72 -17.31 -8.23
N GLU A 19 -2.54 -18.31 -7.94
CA GLU A 19 -2.14 -19.65 -7.45
C GLU A 19 -1.09 -20.34 -8.34
N ARG A 20 -0.99 -19.89 -9.60
CA ARG A 20 -0.07 -20.39 -10.61
C ARG A 20 1.34 -19.79 -10.51
N LEU A 21 1.57 -18.79 -9.65
CA LEU A 21 2.85 -18.09 -9.45
C LEU A 21 3.50 -17.59 -10.76
N VAL A 22 2.68 -17.26 -11.75
CA VAL A 22 3.17 -16.69 -13.01
C VAL A 22 3.35 -15.19 -12.80
N VAL A 23 4.57 -14.70 -13.07
CA VAL A 23 4.87 -13.26 -13.03
C VAL A 23 4.01 -12.58 -14.09
N MET A 24 3.12 -11.69 -13.64
CA MET A 24 2.32 -10.89 -14.55
C MET A 24 3.20 -9.88 -15.28
N THR A 25 2.97 -9.73 -16.58
CA THR A 25 3.53 -8.60 -17.32
C THR A 25 2.96 -7.29 -16.78
N PRO A 26 3.67 -6.14 -16.95
CA PRO A 26 3.15 -4.84 -16.55
C PRO A 26 1.75 -4.54 -17.14
N ASP A 27 1.51 -4.92 -18.39
CA ASP A 27 0.23 -4.69 -19.07
C ASP A 27 -0.91 -5.53 -18.47
N GLU A 28 -0.65 -6.81 -18.16
CA GLU A 28 -1.62 -7.67 -17.46
C GLU A 28 -1.92 -7.12 -16.06
N TRP A 29 -0.90 -6.62 -15.36
CA TRP A 29 -1.07 -6.03 -14.05
C TRP A 29 -1.92 -4.76 -14.10
N VAL A 30 -1.67 -3.87 -15.07
CA VAL A 30 -2.46 -2.67 -15.31
C VAL A 30 -3.91 -3.01 -15.61
N ASN A 31 -4.16 -4.00 -16.48
CA ASN A 31 -5.51 -4.42 -16.83
C ASN A 31 -6.26 -4.99 -15.61
N ARG A 32 -5.60 -5.83 -14.82
CA ARG A 32 -6.20 -6.41 -13.61
C ARG A 32 -6.56 -5.35 -12.57
N GLN A 33 -5.67 -4.39 -12.34
CA GLN A 33 -5.98 -3.25 -11.47
C GLN A 33 -7.18 -2.46 -12.01
N SER A 34 -7.20 -2.17 -13.32
CA SER A 34 -8.25 -1.38 -13.98
C SER A 34 -9.65 -1.97 -13.76
N ILE A 35 -9.78 -3.30 -13.77
CA ILE A 35 -11.05 -3.99 -13.47
C ILE A 35 -11.51 -3.71 -12.04
N VAL A 36 -10.61 -3.77 -11.05
CA VAL A 36 -10.94 -3.50 -9.65
C VAL A 36 -11.34 -2.05 -9.47
N VAL A 37 -10.50 -1.13 -9.95
CA VAL A 37 -10.69 0.30 -9.71
C VAL A 37 -11.85 0.89 -10.49
N ALA A 38 -12.36 0.19 -11.52
CA ALA A 38 -13.57 0.58 -12.25
C ALA A 38 -14.82 0.63 -11.35
N ASN A 39 -14.85 -0.08 -10.23
CA ASN A 39 -15.92 0.01 -9.24
C ASN A 39 -15.89 1.37 -8.50
N ASP A 40 -17.04 1.81 -8.02
CA ASP A 40 -17.15 3.08 -7.27
C ASP A 40 -16.61 3.00 -5.84
N ARG A 41 -16.43 1.77 -5.32
CA ARG A 41 -16.05 1.51 -3.93
C ARG A 41 -15.06 0.36 -3.85
N TRP A 42 -13.86 0.65 -3.36
CA TRP A 42 -12.81 -0.35 -3.20
C TRP A 42 -11.73 0.15 -2.22
N ILE A 43 -11.01 -0.78 -1.64
CA ILE A 43 -9.72 -0.57 -0.99
C ILE A 43 -8.73 -1.51 -1.67
N LEU A 44 -7.62 -0.97 -2.18
CA LEU A 44 -6.48 -1.76 -2.65
C LEU A 44 -5.38 -1.61 -1.61
N ASP A 45 -5.09 -2.68 -0.89
CA ASP A 45 -4.13 -2.70 0.22
C ASP A 45 -2.89 -3.52 -0.15
N GLY A 46 -1.71 -2.94 0.04
CA GLY A 46 -0.42 -3.61 -0.16
C GLY A 46 0.66 -2.71 -0.73
N ASP A 47 1.84 -3.30 -0.88
CA ASP A 47 3.02 -2.68 -1.48
C ASP A 47 3.80 -3.75 -2.27
N LEU A 48 3.76 -3.69 -3.59
CA LEU A 48 4.54 -4.58 -4.47
C LEU A 48 5.97 -4.06 -4.71
N GLY A 49 6.34 -2.97 -4.06
CA GLY A 49 7.66 -2.36 -4.13
C GLY A 49 8.04 -1.93 -5.56
N PRO A 50 9.30 -2.15 -5.99
CA PRO A 50 9.78 -1.65 -7.28
C PRO A 50 9.16 -2.36 -8.51
N ASN A 51 8.41 -3.44 -8.33
CA ASN A 51 7.75 -4.16 -9.44
C ASN A 51 6.32 -3.67 -9.69
N ASP A 52 5.85 -2.67 -8.93
CA ASP A 52 4.50 -2.18 -9.03
C ASP A 52 4.30 -1.18 -10.18
N VAL A 53 3.07 -1.12 -10.70
CA VAL A 53 2.59 -0.06 -11.57
C VAL A 53 1.44 0.64 -10.86
N MET A 54 1.75 1.76 -10.18
CA MET A 54 0.80 2.44 -9.30
C MET A 54 -0.25 3.29 -10.02
N GLU A 55 0.05 3.71 -11.24
CA GLU A 55 -0.76 4.67 -12.01
C GLU A 55 -2.26 4.34 -12.07
N PRO A 56 -2.70 3.12 -12.41
CA PRO A 56 -4.13 2.83 -12.62
C PRO A 56 -4.99 3.08 -11.37
N ARG A 57 -4.45 2.73 -10.20
CA ARG A 57 -5.15 2.92 -8.92
C ARG A 57 -5.00 4.33 -8.36
N LEU A 58 -3.87 4.98 -8.59
CA LEU A 58 -3.68 6.36 -8.13
C LEU A 58 -4.64 7.33 -8.83
N ILE A 59 -4.80 7.21 -10.15
CA ILE A 59 -5.69 8.09 -10.93
C ILE A 59 -7.15 8.03 -10.44
N ARG A 60 -7.57 6.87 -9.90
CA ARG A 60 -8.96 6.62 -9.49
C ARG A 60 -9.19 6.70 -7.99
N ALA A 61 -8.14 6.82 -7.18
CA ALA A 61 -8.27 6.93 -5.73
C ALA A 61 -8.74 8.33 -5.33
N ASP A 62 -9.82 8.41 -4.54
CA ASP A 62 -10.19 9.64 -3.84
C ASP A 62 -9.34 9.87 -2.58
N THR A 63 -8.90 8.78 -1.95
CA THR A 63 -8.13 8.79 -0.70
C THR A 63 -6.94 7.85 -0.79
N ILE A 64 -5.77 8.32 -0.41
CA ILE A 64 -4.53 7.53 -0.39
C ILE A 64 -3.97 7.55 1.02
N VAL A 65 -3.76 6.37 1.60
CA VAL A 65 -3.25 6.21 2.96
C VAL A 65 -1.87 5.58 2.92
N ILE A 66 -0.86 6.31 3.40
CA ILE A 66 0.51 5.81 3.51
C ILE A 66 0.82 5.54 4.98
N VAL A 67 1.08 4.28 5.33
CA VAL A 67 1.52 3.88 6.67
C VAL A 67 3.05 3.92 6.75
N ASP A 68 3.58 5.08 7.10
CA ASP A 68 5.02 5.38 7.14
C ASP A 68 5.57 5.34 8.59
N ILE A 69 5.46 4.18 9.22
CA ILE A 69 5.91 4.00 10.61
C ILE A 69 7.44 4.11 10.69
N HIS A 70 7.92 4.86 11.69
CA HIS A 70 9.34 5.10 11.89
C HIS A 70 10.17 3.80 11.93
N VAL A 71 11.20 3.72 11.07
CA VAL A 71 11.99 2.52 10.79
C VAL A 71 12.54 1.82 12.05
N VAL A 72 12.96 2.59 13.05
CA VAL A 72 13.47 2.04 14.33
C VAL A 72 12.42 1.18 15.04
N LYS A 73 11.14 1.58 15.02
CA LYS A 73 10.06 0.78 15.62
C LYS A 73 9.82 -0.51 14.83
N CYS A 74 9.90 -0.43 13.50
CA CYS A 74 9.80 -1.60 12.62
C CYS A 74 10.95 -2.58 12.87
N VAL A 75 12.19 -2.10 12.97
CA VAL A 75 13.39 -2.88 13.32
C VAL A 75 13.18 -3.63 14.63
N ILE A 76 12.81 -2.93 15.71
CA ILE A 76 12.61 -3.55 17.03
C ILE A 76 11.54 -4.66 16.97
N ARG A 77 10.44 -4.42 16.25
CA ARG A 77 9.37 -5.42 16.09
C ARG A 77 9.81 -6.63 15.28
N VAL A 78 10.59 -6.44 14.22
CA VAL A 78 11.11 -7.54 13.39
C VAL A 78 12.12 -8.38 14.18
N LEU A 79 13.06 -7.75 14.89
CA LEU A 79 14.04 -8.46 15.72
C LEU A 79 13.36 -9.33 16.79
N ARG A 80 12.25 -8.87 17.37
CA ARG A 80 11.44 -9.66 18.32
C ARG A 80 10.76 -10.88 17.68
N ARG A 81 10.54 -10.89 16.37
CA ARG A 81 9.85 -11.98 15.64
C ARG A 81 10.82 -12.97 14.98
N GLY A 82 12.13 -12.73 15.04
CA GLY A 82 13.17 -13.62 14.51
C GLY A 82 14.02 -13.02 13.39
N ALA A 83 15.09 -13.73 13.01
CA ALA A 83 16.02 -13.29 11.97
C ALA A 83 15.32 -13.26 10.59
N ARG A 84 15.41 -12.11 9.91
CA ARG A 84 14.94 -11.95 8.53
C ARG A 84 16.14 -11.94 7.57
N ARG A 85 15.93 -12.40 6.34
CA ARG A 85 16.97 -12.41 5.29
C ARG A 85 17.52 -10.99 5.04
N ARG A 86 18.76 -10.92 4.52
CA ARG A 86 19.52 -9.67 4.34
C ARG A 86 18.83 -8.67 3.41
N ASP A 87 18.14 -9.16 2.38
CA ASP A 87 17.33 -8.39 1.43
C ASP A 87 16.27 -7.52 2.12
N PHE A 88 15.59 -8.05 3.15
CA PHE A 88 14.62 -7.28 3.93
C PHE A 88 15.25 -6.05 4.60
N TRP A 89 16.45 -6.20 5.17
CA TRP A 89 17.17 -5.11 5.82
C TRP A 89 17.64 -4.05 4.80
N ILE A 90 18.09 -4.49 3.62
CA ILE A 90 18.45 -3.59 2.52
C ILE A 90 17.23 -2.79 2.07
N TRP A 91 16.09 -3.44 1.86
CA TRP A 91 14.83 -2.77 1.50
C TRP A 91 14.39 -1.77 2.57
N MET A 92 14.41 -2.17 3.83
CA MET A 92 13.98 -1.31 4.94
C MET A 92 14.87 -0.08 5.13
N LEU A 93 16.18 -0.19 4.89
CA LEU A 93 17.11 0.95 4.92
C LEU A 93 16.96 1.86 3.70
N SER A 94 16.55 1.31 2.56
CA SER A 94 16.31 2.07 1.33
C SER A 94 14.93 2.73 1.29
N TRP A 95 13.95 2.26 2.06
CA TRP A 95 12.59 2.82 2.17
C TRP A 95 12.56 4.34 2.25
N ALA A 96 13.20 4.91 3.28
CA ALA A 96 13.13 6.34 3.55
C ALA A 96 13.79 7.20 2.45
N ARG A 97 14.75 6.63 1.70
CA ARG A 97 15.57 7.35 0.72
C ARG A 97 15.14 7.14 -0.73
N ILE A 98 14.53 6.00 -1.05
CA ILE A 98 14.24 5.59 -2.43
C ILE A 98 12.72 5.48 -2.62
N TYR A 99 12.09 4.54 -1.92
CA TYR A 99 10.68 4.18 -2.16
C TYR A 99 9.71 5.28 -1.70
N ARG A 100 9.93 5.85 -0.51
CA ARG A 100 9.04 6.89 0.02
C ARG A 100 9.00 8.14 -0.86
N PRO A 101 10.13 8.73 -1.30
CA PRO A 101 10.10 9.84 -2.24
C PRO A 101 9.42 9.50 -3.56
N GLN A 102 9.63 8.29 -4.10
CA GLN A 102 9.01 7.84 -5.34
C GLN A 102 7.49 7.77 -5.22
N ILE A 103 6.97 7.11 -4.18
CA ILE A 103 5.51 7.04 -3.91
C ILE A 103 4.92 8.45 -3.81
N LEU A 104 5.56 9.36 -3.08
CA LEU A 104 5.06 10.74 -2.96
C LEU A 104 5.08 11.51 -4.29
N GLN A 105 6.06 11.24 -5.16
CA GLN A 105 6.08 11.82 -6.51
C GLN A 105 4.95 11.25 -7.37
N ASP A 106 4.73 9.94 -7.33
CA ASP A 106 3.66 9.29 -8.10
C ASP A 106 2.28 9.76 -7.63
N VAL A 107 2.06 9.88 -6.33
CA VAL A 107 0.81 10.46 -5.78
C VAL A 107 0.61 11.89 -6.30
N ARG A 108 1.65 12.74 -6.27
CA ARG A 108 1.55 14.11 -6.79
C ARG A 108 1.29 14.16 -8.29
N LYS A 109 1.85 13.23 -9.04
CA LYS A 109 1.73 13.16 -10.51
C LYS A 109 0.34 12.66 -10.93
N TYR A 110 -0.11 11.57 -10.34
CA TYR A 110 -1.30 10.84 -10.80
C TYR A 110 -2.56 11.14 -9.99
N ALA A 111 -2.42 11.58 -8.74
CA ALA A 111 -3.53 11.79 -7.82
C ALA A 111 -3.44 13.14 -7.06
N PRO A 112 -3.22 14.28 -7.74
CA PRO A 112 -3.01 15.57 -7.06
C PRO A 112 -4.24 16.06 -6.29
N ALA A 113 -5.44 15.59 -6.64
CA ALA A 113 -6.69 15.94 -5.98
C ALA A 113 -7.10 14.95 -4.87
N ALA A 114 -6.40 13.82 -4.74
CA ALA A 114 -6.73 12.81 -3.74
C ALA A 114 -6.36 13.29 -2.33
N ASN A 115 -7.17 12.90 -1.36
CA ASN A 115 -6.88 13.11 0.05
C ASN A 115 -5.72 12.20 0.49
N LEU A 116 -4.53 12.77 0.64
CA LEU A 116 -3.34 12.05 1.09
C LEU A 116 -3.23 12.07 2.63
N VAL A 117 -3.31 10.89 3.23
CA VAL A 117 -3.11 10.69 4.67
C VAL A 117 -1.80 9.92 4.91
N ILE A 118 -0.92 10.46 5.75
CA ILE A 118 0.34 9.81 6.13
C ILE A 118 0.31 9.50 7.62
N LEU A 119 0.39 8.21 7.97
CA LEU A 119 0.32 7.70 9.34
C LEU A 119 1.69 7.19 9.78
N LYS A 120 2.30 7.86 10.77
CA LYS A 120 3.68 7.62 11.22
C LYS A 120 3.78 6.79 12.49
N THR A 121 2.67 6.59 13.18
CA THR A 121 2.65 5.86 14.45
C THR A 121 1.45 4.90 14.51
N SER A 122 1.59 3.80 15.26
CA SER A 122 0.45 2.88 15.49
C SER A 122 -0.74 3.57 16.16
N GLY A 123 -0.52 4.62 16.96
CA GLY A 123 -1.60 5.41 17.55
C GLY A 123 -2.29 6.32 16.52
N GLU A 124 -1.59 6.81 15.50
CA GLU A 124 -2.22 7.48 14.36
C GLU A 124 -3.04 6.50 13.51
N VAL A 125 -2.53 5.27 13.31
CA VAL A 125 -3.28 4.22 12.61
C VAL A 125 -4.58 3.90 13.34
N SER A 126 -4.53 3.63 14.65
CA SER A 126 -5.73 3.35 15.44
C SER A 126 -6.74 4.49 15.34
N ARG A 127 -6.32 5.73 15.65
CA ARG A 127 -7.21 6.91 15.58
C ARG A 127 -7.79 7.16 14.19
N TRP A 128 -7.09 6.78 13.12
CA TRP A 128 -7.60 6.89 11.77
C TRP A 128 -8.68 5.85 11.49
N LEU A 129 -8.49 4.62 11.98
CA LEU A 129 -9.45 3.52 11.86
C LEU A 129 -10.70 3.74 12.71
N ASP A 130 -10.57 4.29 13.92
CA ASP A 130 -11.69 4.54 14.84
C ASP A 130 -12.79 5.42 14.19
N ARG A 131 -12.45 6.24 13.19
CA ARG A 131 -13.42 7.07 12.45
C ARG A 131 -14.38 6.28 11.57
N PHE A 132 -14.07 5.01 11.30
CA PHE A 132 -14.93 4.12 10.52
C PHE A 132 -15.75 3.18 11.42
N ASP A 133 -15.35 3.00 12.69
CA ASP A 133 -16.11 2.21 13.68
C ASP A 133 -17.34 2.97 14.24
N GLU A 134 -17.38 4.30 14.11
CA GLU A 134 -18.50 5.13 14.58
C GLU A 134 -19.67 5.25 13.57
N THR A 135 -19.65 4.49 12.46
CA THR A 135 -20.69 4.51 11.40
C THR A 135 -21.44 3.18 11.33
#